data_AF-A0A7C3N1W7-F1
#
_entry.id   AF-A0A7C3N1W7-F1
#
_cell.length_a   1.000
_cell.length_b   1.000
_cell.length_c   1.000
_cell.angle_alpha   90.00
_cell.angle_beta   90.00
_cell.angle_gamma   90.00
#
_symmetry.space_group_name_H-M   'P 1'
#
loop_
_entity.id
_entity.type
_entity.pdbx_description
1 polymer ?
#
loop_
_entity_poly.entity_id
_entity_poly.type
_entity_poly.pdbx_seq_one_letter_code
_entity_poly.pdbx_strand_id
1 'polypeptide(L)' 'MARKRNIQTELPPSSAEPRNKSKFEVYGEEMIEKEVKRSGNSGRVYLPPEWVGKHVKIIRID' A
#
# COMPACT_ATOMS: atom_id res chain seq x y z
N MET A 1 25.20 34.48 -20.92
CA MET A 1 24.07 33.87 -21.65
C MET A 1 24.22 32.36 -21.68
N ALA A 2 23.15 31.65 -21.32
CA ALA A 2 22.80 30.25 -21.58
C ALA A 2 23.89 29.15 -21.51
N ARG A 3 24.07 28.55 -20.33
CA ARG A 3 24.54 27.17 -20.20
C ARG A 3 23.31 26.25 -20.31
N LYS A 4 23.02 25.75 -21.52
CA LYS A 4 21.94 24.77 -21.74
C LYS A 4 22.34 23.44 -21.09
N ARG A 5 21.69 23.08 -19.98
CA ARG A 5 21.76 21.72 -19.44
C ARG A 5 20.75 20.86 -20.20
N ASN A 6 21.27 19.95 -21.01
CA ASN A 6 20.54 18.85 -21.62
C ASN A 6 20.27 17.81 -20.52
N ILE A 7 19.04 17.72 -20.03
CA ILE A 7 18.60 16.62 -19.17
C ILE A 7 17.68 15.75 -20.02
N GLN A 8 18.28 14.79 -20.71
CA GLN A 8 17.59 13.61 -21.21
C GLN A 8 17.21 12.77 -19.99
N THR A 9 15.95 12.85 -19.57
CA THR A 9 15.37 11.85 -18.68
C THR A 9 14.77 10.77 -19.56
N GLU A 10 15.61 9.83 -19.96
CA GLU A 10 15.18 8.61 -20.66
C GLU A 10 14.65 7.64 -19.60
N LEU A 11 13.35 7.70 -19.31
CA LEU A 11 12.68 6.62 -18.58
C LEU A 11 12.33 5.53 -19.60
N PRO A 12 12.81 4.28 -19.43
CA PRO A 12 12.48 3.21 -20.34
C PRO A 12 10.98 2.90 -20.26
N PRO A 13 10.31 2.59 -21.39
CA PRO A 13 8.96 2.04 -21.36
C PRO A 13 9.08 0.61 -20.84
N SER A 14 8.97 0.43 -19.52
CA SER A 14 8.81 -0.90 -18.94
C SER A 14 7.37 -1.36 -19.22
N SER A 15 7.19 -1.87 -20.43
CA SER A 15 6.00 -2.50 -20.98
C SER A 15 5.74 -3.87 -20.36
N ALA A 16 5.58 -3.88 -19.03
CA ALA A 16 5.08 -5.02 -18.28
C ALA A 16 4.11 -4.50 -17.22
N GLU A 17 3.01 -3.87 -17.66
CA GLU A 17 1.85 -3.58 -16.83
C GLU A 17 1.41 -4.89 -16.14
N PRO A 18 1.61 -5.03 -14.81
CA PRO A 18 1.08 -6.17 -14.11
C PRO A 18 -0.44 -6.03 -14.09
N ARG A 19 -1.11 -7.03 -14.67
CA ARG A 19 -2.57 -7.16 -14.77
C ARG A 19 -3.20 -6.76 -13.43
N ASN A 20 -3.98 -5.67 -13.44
CA ASN A 20 -4.83 -5.18 -12.34
C ASN A 20 -4.14 -4.77 -11.02
N LYS A 21 -3.12 -3.90 -11.07
CA LYS A 21 -2.80 -3.11 -9.87
C LYS A 21 -3.91 -2.09 -9.60
N SER A 22 -4.72 -2.35 -8.58
CA SER A 22 -5.71 -1.39 -8.07
C SER A 22 -5.04 -0.44 -7.08
N LYS A 23 -5.19 0.87 -7.29
CA LYS A 23 -4.72 1.89 -6.33
C LYS A 23 -5.86 2.21 -5.36
N PHE A 24 -5.60 2.04 -4.07
CA PHE A 24 -6.52 2.45 -3.02
C PHE A 24 -5.95 3.69 -2.32
N GLU A 25 -6.76 4.74 -2.20
CA GLU A 25 -6.42 5.95 -1.42
C GLU A 25 -7.33 5.99 -0.19
N VAL A 26 -6.72 6.08 0.99
CA VAL A 26 -7.42 6.12 2.28
C VAL A 26 -6.81 7.22 3.13
N TYR A 27 -7.69 7.98 3.79
CA TYR A 27 -7.30 8.90 4.85
C TYR A 27 -7.44 8.16 6.19
N GLY A 28 -6.41 8.23 7.02
CA GLY A 28 -6.37 7.62 8.34
C GLY A 28 -5.31 8.28 9.21
N GLU A 29 -5.39 8.03 10.52
CA GLU A 29 -4.42 8.55 11.48
C GLU A 29 -3.14 7.70 11.51
N GLU A 30 -3.27 6.38 11.37
CA GLU A 30 -2.17 5.42 11.50
C GLU A 30 -2.36 4.21 10.55
N MET A 31 -1.25 3.67 10.04
CA MET A 31 -1.21 2.48 9.17
C MET A 31 -0.25 1.43 9.76
N ILE A 32 -0.74 0.19 9.91
CA ILE A 32 0.04 -0.95 10.38
C ILE A 32 -0.14 -2.13 9.42
N GLU A 33 0.97 -2.77 9.04
CA GLU A 33 0.96 -4.03 8.31
C GLU A 33 1.10 -5.22 9.27
N LYS A 34 0.21 -6.21 9.12
CA LYS A 34 0.20 -7.44 9.92
C LYS A 34 -0.18 -8.62 9.05
N GLU A 35 0.46 -9.76 9.31
CA GLU A 35 0.08 -11.03 8.70
C GLU A 35 -1.16 -11.61 9.38
N VAL A 36 -2.10 -12.10 8.58
CA VAL A 36 -3.29 -12.79 9.07
C VAL A 36 -2.89 -14.15 9.65
N LYS A 37 -3.18 -14.38 10.93
CA LYS A 37 -2.94 -15.67 11.58
C LYS A 37 -4.17 -16.55 11.52
N ARG A 38 -3.98 -17.87 11.39
CA ARG A 38 -5.08 -18.84 11.35
C ARG A 38 -5.79 -18.88 12.69
N SER A 39 -7.11 -18.87 12.67
CA SER A 39 -7.93 -19.19 13.82
C SER A 39 -9.21 -19.92 13.43
N GLY A 40 -9.23 -21.24 13.66
CA GLY A 40 -10.29 -22.11 13.21
C GLY A 40 -10.46 -22.09 11.69
N ASN A 41 -11.67 -21.75 11.26
CA ASN A 41 -12.10 -21.54 9.87
C ASN A 41 -11.95 -20.08 9.39
N SER A 42 -11.29 -19.23 10.17
CA SER A 42 -11.12 -17.79 9.89
C SER A 42 -9.68 -17.34 10.04
N GLY A 43 -9.37 -16.15 9.52
CA GLY A 43 -8.15 -15.42 9.83
C GLY A 43 -8.38 -14.39 10.94
N ARG A 44 -7.40 -14.20 11.82
CA ARG A 44 -7.39 -13.12 12.83
C ARG A 44 -6.18 -12.22 12.63
N VAL A 45 -6.41 -10.93 12.77
CA VAL A 45 -5.37 -9.90 12.85
C VAL A 45 -5.44 -9.29 14.24
N TYR A 46 -4.34 -9.30 14.97
CA TYR A 46 -4.24 -8.66 16.27
C TYR A 46 -3.77 -7.21 16.07
N LEU A 47 -4.65 -6.28 16.41
CA LEU A 47 -4.37 -4.84 16.39
C LEU A 47 -4.00 -4.39 17.80
N PRO A 48 -3.31 -3.25 17.94
CA PRO A 48 -2.99 -2.71 19.25
C PRO A 48 -4.24 -2.46 20.11
N PRO A 49 -4.16 -2.63 21.44
CA PRO A 49 -5.32 -2.49 22.34
C PRO A 49 -5.93 -1.09 22.33
N GLU A 50 -5.15 -0.06 22.04
CA GLU A 50 -5.63 1.32 21.93
C GLU A 50 -6.59 1.55 20.75
N TRP A 51 -6.65 0.62 19.78
CA TRP A 51 -7.61 0.66 18.68
C TRP A 51 -8.97 0.02 19.04
N VAL A 52 -9.13 -0.54 20.24
CA VAL A 52 -10.42 -1.07 20.69
C VAL A 52 -11.47 0.04 20.67
N GLY A 53 -12.57 -0.19 19.96
CA GLY A 53 -13.64 0.79 19.76
C GLY A 53 -13.39 1.83 18.66
N LYS A 54 -12.26 1.74 17.92
CA LYS A 54 -11.98 2.58 16.76
C LYS A 54 -12.50 1.94 15.46
N HIS A 55 -12.76 2.77 14.45
CA HIS A 55 -13.16 2.30 13.13
C HIS A 55 -11.92 2.03 12.27
N VAL A 56 -11.77 0.79 11.80
CA VAL A 56 -10.60 0.35 11.04
C VAL A 56 -11.01 -0.12 9.64
N LYS A 57 -10.15 0.11 8.65
CA LYS A 57 -10.27 -0.44 7.29
C LYS A 57 -9.08 -1.36 7.05
N ILE A 58 -9.33 -2.57 6.55
CA ILE A 58 -8.28 -3.55 6.22
C ILE A 58 -8.29 -3.73 4.71
N ILE A 59 -7.11 -3.67 4.09
CA ILE A 59 -6.91 -3.89 2.66
C ILE A 59 -5.95 -5.07 2.53
N ARG A 60 -6.39 -6.13 1.85
CA ARG A 60 -5.51 -7.26 1.48
C ARG A 60 -4.61 -6.82 0.34
N ILE A 61 -3.31 -7.09 0.46
CA ILE A 61 -2.28 -6.61 -0.49
C ILE A 61 -1.59 -7.75 -1.26
N ASP A 62 -1.86 -9.00 -0.90
CA ASP A 62 -1.27 -10.22 -1.47
C ASP A 62 -2.27 -11.06 -2.29
#